data_AF-A0A1F4W0C7-F1
#
_entry.id   AF-A0A1F4W0C7-F1
#
_cell.length_a   1.000
_cell.length_b   1.000
_cell.length_c   1.000
_cell.angle_alpha   90.00
_cell.angle_beta   90.00
_cell.angle_gamma   90.00
#
_symmetry.space_group_name_H-M   'P 1'
#
loop_
_entity.id
_entity.type
_entity.pdbx_description
1 polymer ?
#
loop_
_entity_poly.entity_id
_entity_poly.type
_entity_poly.pdbx_seq_one_letter_code
_entity_poly.pdbx_strand_id
1 'polypeptide(L)'
;MTEERKKPLKSFAVGPLSVAMWENPANDGSDRTFRSVTISKAYFDKKENEWDRQSVSINLTEVGCMTELLKRMQEAVVNDGVPF
;
A
#
# COMPACT_ATOMS: atom_id res chain seq x y z
N MET A 1 2.95 25.38 -13.45
CA MET A 1 1.93 24.32 -13.43
C MET A 1 1.82 23.82 -12.02
N THR A 2 0.74 24.14 -11.33
CA THR A 2 0.43 23.58 -10.02
C THR A 2 0.16 22.10 -10.24
N GLU A 3 1.02 21.21 -9.71
CA GLU A 3 0.72 19.78 -9.71
C GLU A 3 -0.59 19.60 -8.93
N GLU A 4 -1.69 19.34 -9.64
CA GLU A 4 -2.91 18.88 -8.99
C GLU A 4 -2.53 17.61 -8.23
N ARG A 5 -2.55 17.71 -6.90
CA ARG A 5 -2.33 16.55 -6.04
C ARG A 5 -3.35 15.49 -6.44
N LYS A 6 -2.90 14.45 -7.14
CA LYS A 6 -3.72 13.29 -7.46
C LYS A 6 -4.42 12.83 -6.17
N LYS A 7 -5.73 12.70 -6.24
CA LYS A 7 -6.52 12.12 -5.15
C LYS A 7 -6.66 10.62 -5.40
N PRO A 8 -6.57 9.79 -4.36
CA PRO A 8 -6.83 8.37 -4.51
C PRO A 8 -8.30 8.14 -4.87
N LEU A 9 -8.56 7.12 -5.70
CA LEU A 9 -9.91 6.67 -6.05
C LEU A 9 -10.68 6.23 -4.80
N LYS A 10 -10.01 5.51 -3.91
CA LYS A 10 -10.49 5.05 -2.61
C LYS A 10 -9.33 4.94 -1.64
N SER A 11 -9.61 5.13 -0.35
CA SER A 11 -8.64 4.88 0.71
C SER A 11 -9.29 4.27 1.94
N PHE A 12 -8.53 3.44 2.64
CA PHE A 12 -8.92 2.77 3.88
C PHE A 12 -7.77 2.85 4.87
N ALA A 13 -8.06 2.85 6.17
CA ALA A 13 -7.03 2.84 7.21
C ALA A 13 -7.47 2.00 8.41
N VAL A 14 -6.52 1.26 8.99
CA VAL A 14 -6.68 0.49 10.22
C VAL A 14 -5.41 0.67 11.06
N GLY A 15 -5.53 1.41 12.16
CA GLY A 15 -4.38 1.77 13.01
C GLY A 15 -3.29 2.49 12.20
N PRO A 16 -2.00 2.07 12.30
CA PRO A 16 -0.90 2.70 11.58
C PRO A 16 -0.86 2.33 10.08
N LEU A 17 -1.67 1.39 9.62
CA LEU A 17 -1.71 0.93 8.24
C LEU A 17 -2.80 1.67 7.45
N SER A 18 -2.48 2.01 6.20
CA SER A 18 -3.40 2.64 5.26
C SER A 18 -3.21 2.05 3.87
N VAL A 19 -4.30 2.02 3.11
CA VAL A 19 -4.31 1.58 1.71
C VAL A 19 -4.97 2.66 0.87
N ALA A 20 -4.38 2.98 -0.28
CA ALA A 20 -4.91 3.93 -1.24
C ALA A 20 -4.89 3.33 -2.65
N MET A 21 -6.00 3.45 -3.38
CA MET A 21 -6.13 3.03 -4.77
C MET A 21 -5.93 4.21 -5.70
N TRP A 22 -5.19 4.03 -6.78
CA TRP A 22 -4.83 5.08 -7.71
C TRP A 22 -5.16 4.70 -9.14
N GLU A 23 -5.39 5.72 -9.97
CA GLU A 23 -5.40 5.61 -11.43
C GLU A 23 -4.20 6.37 -11.99
N ASN A 24 -3.37 5.67 -12.74
CA ASN A 24 -2.11 6.17 -13.26
C ASN A 24 -2.12 6.16 -14.78
N PRO A 25 -1.61 7.22 -15.43
CA PRO A 25 -1.35 7.17 -16.86
C PRO A 25 -0.25 6.14 -17.14
N ALA A 26 -0.32 5.48 -18.28
CA ALA A 26 0.77 4.68 -18.77
C ALA A 26 1.96 5.59 -19.15
N ASN A 27 3.18 5.18 -18.78
CA ASN A 27 4.40 5.95 -19.06
C ASN A 27 4.92 5.77 -20.49
N ASP A 28 4.10 5.23 -21.40
CA ASP A 28 4.46 4.92 -22.79
C ASP A 28 3.90 5.92 -23.80
N GLY A 29 3.34 7.04 -23.33
CA GLY A 29 2.73 8.07 -24.17
C GLY A 29 1.36 7.67 -24.72
N SER A 30 0.79 6.53 -24.31
CA SER A 30 -0.58 6.15 -24.64
C SER A 30 -1.58 6.76 -23.64
N ASP A 31 -2.83 6.97 -24.08
CA ASP A 31 -3.94 7.39 -23.21
C ASP A 31 -4.43 6.27 -22.27
N ARG A 32 -3.68 5.16 -22.18
CA ARG A 32 -4.06 4.04 -21.32
C ARG A 32 -3.83 4.43 -19.87
N THR A 33 -4.77 4.05 -19.02
CA THR A 33 -4.60 4.12 -17.58
C THR A 33 -4.46 2.72 -17.00
N PHE A 34 -3.70 2.61 -15.91
CA PHE A 34 -3.65 1.41 -15.09
C PHE A 34 -3.91 1.80 -13.64
N ARG A 35 -4.36 0.81 -12.86
CA ARG A 35 -4.67 1.02 -11.45
C ARG A 35 -3.64 0.35 -10.57
N SER A 36 -3.26 1.05 -9.52
CA SER A 36 -2.35 0.56 -8.49
C SER A 36 -2.95 0.71 -7.10
N VAL A 37 -2.37 -0.01 -6.16
CA VAL A 37 -2.69 0.04 -4.74
C VAL A 37 -1.40 0.37 -3.99
N THR A 38 -1.43 1.42 -3.19
CA THR A 38 -0.35 1.77 -2.26
C THR A 38 -0.76 1.36 -0.86
N ILE A 39 0.05 0.51 -0.23
CA ILE A 39 -0.04 0.19 1.19
C ILE A 39 0.99 1.05 1.91
N SER A 40 0.62 1.67 3.02
CA SER A 40 1.52 2.52 3.80
C SER A 40 1.40 2.28 5.29
N LYS A 41 2.54 2.33 5.98
CA LYS A 41 2.65 2.28 7.43
C LYS A 41 3.21 3.61 7.94
N ALA A 42 2.43 4.30 8.77
CA ALA A 42 2.94 5.44 9.53
C ALA A 42 3.62 4.93 10.81
N TYR A 43 4.78 5.50 11.16
CA TYR A 43 5.47 5.24 12.42
C TYR A 43 6.17 6.50 12.90
N PHE A 44 6.44 6.56 14.20
CA PHE A 44 7.25 7.63 14.76
C PHE A 44 8.71 7.17 14.79
N ASP A 45 9.57 7.84 14.04
CA ASP A 45 11.01 7.62 14.11
C ASP A 45 11.56 8.32 15.35
N LYS A 46 12.01 7.53 16.32
CA LYS A 46 12.57 8.06 17.57
C LYS A 46 13.94 8.68 17.41
N LYS A 47 14.70 8.34 16.35
CA LYS A 47 16.03 8.90 16.10
C LYS A 47 15.92 10.31 15.55
N GLU A 48 15.07 10.48 14.55
CA GLU A 48 14.81 11.78 13.90
C GLU A 48 13.75 12.60 14.64
N ASN A 49 13.04 11.99 15.61
CA ASN A 49 11.96 12.61 16.38
C ASN A 49 10.80 13.12 15.50
N GLU A 50 10.48 12.39 14.44
CA GLU A 50 9.50 12.78 13.42
C GLU A 50 8.56 11.62 13.05
N TRP A 51 7.38 11.97 12.52
CA TRP A 51 6.48 10.98 11.91
C TRP A 51 6.95 10.66 10.50
N ASP A 52 7.21 9.39 10.24
CA ASP A 52 7.64 8.89 8.95
C ASP A 52 6.62 7.89 8.38
N ARG A 53 6.70 7.65 7.07
CA ARG A 53 5.80 6.78 6.33
C ARG A 53 6.56 5.88 5.38
N GLN A 54 6.52 4.58 5.65
CA GLN A 54 6.91 3.57 4.68
C GLN A 54 5.73 3.24 3.77
N SER A 55 5.99 3.08 2.48
CA SER A 55 4.96 2.70 1.52
C SER A 55 5.48 1.74 0.46
N VAL A 56 4.60 0.86 -0.01
CA VAL A 56 4.82 -0.02 -1.15
C VAL A 56 3.65 0.14 -2.10
N SER A 57 3.93 0.28 -3.38
CA SER A 57 2.91 0.34 -4.43
C SER A 57 2.98 -0.92 -5.27
N ILE A 58 1.82 -1.51 -5.53
CA ILE A 58 1.67 -2.70 -6.36
C ILE A 58 0.55 -2.49 -7.39
N ASN A 59 0.60 -3.22 -8.48
CA ASN A 59 -0.44 -3.21 -9.50
C ASN A 59 -1.66 -4.02 -9.05
N LEU A 60 -2.84 -3.73 -9.62
CA LEU A 60 -4.07 -4.47 -9.30
C LEU A 60 -3.94 -5.99 -9.46
N THR A 61 -3.17 -6.45 -10.44
CA THR A 61 -2.95 -7.89 -10.69
C THR A 61 -2.22 -8.59 -9.54
N GLU A 62 -1.42 -7.84 -8.78
CA GLU A 62 -0.61 -8.36 -7.66
C GLU A 62 -1.38 -8.39 -6.33
N VAL A 63 -2.51 -7.67 -6.25
CA VAL A 63 -3.37 -7.61 -5.04
C VAL A 63 -3.88 -9.00 -4.67
N GLY A 64 -4.26 -9.81 -5.66
CA GLY A 64 -4.73 -11.18 -5.44
C GLY A 64 -3.63 -12.07 -4.82
N CYS A 65 -2.41 -11.98 -5.36
CA CYS A 65 -1.25 -12.69 -4.82
C CYS A 65 -0.96 -12.28 -3.37
N MET A 66 -1.01 -10.98 -3.07
CA MET A 66 -0.77 -10.49 -1.71
C MET A 66 -1.85 -10.95 -0.73
N THR A 67 -3.11 -11.03 -1.15
CA THR A 67 -4.19 -11.57 -0.32
C THR A 67 -3.91 -13.02 0.09
N GLU A 68 -3.49 -13.85 -0.85
CA GLU A 68 -3.13 -15.25 -0.59
C GLU A 68 -1.91 -15.35 0.34
N LEU A 69 -0.87 -14.54 0.12
CA LEU A 69 0.31 -14.49 0.99
C LEU A 69 -0.03 -14.07 2.42
N LEU A 70 -0.87 -13.05 2.59
CA LEU A 70 -1.30 -12.58 3.91
C LEU A 70 -2.12 -13.64 4.65
N LYS A 71 -2.98 -14.38 3.93
CA LYS A 71 -3.74 -15.50 4.51
C LYS A 71 -2.80 -16.61 5.02
N ARG A 72 -1.84 -17.04 4.20
CA ARG A 72 -0.85 -18.05 4.60
C ARG A 72 0.01 -17.59 5.76
N MET A 73 0.41 -16.31 5.75
CA MET A 73 1.15 -15.70 6.86
C MET A 73 0.33 -15.73 8.15
N GLN A 74 -0.97 -15.38 8.08
CA GLN A 74 -1.85 -15.43 9.25
C GLN A 74 -2.00 -16.85 9.79
N GLU A 75 -2.19 -17.83 8.90
CA GLU A 75 -2.25 -19.25 9.27
C GLU A 75 -0.94 -19.70 9.95
N ALA A 76 0.22 -19.33 9.42
CA ALA A 76 1.52 -19.64 10.02
C ALA A 76 1.70 -18.97 11.39
N VAL A 77 1.36 -17.69 11.54
CA VAL A 77 1.47 -16.98 12.83
C VAL A 77 0.58 -17.62 13.89
N VAL A 78 -0.65 -18.01 13.53
CA VAL A 78 -1.61 -18.61 14.46
C VAL A 78 -1.24 -20.05 14.80
N ASN A 79 -0.84 -20.86 13.82
CA ASN A 79 -0.62 -22.30 14.01
C ASN A 79 0.79 -22.63 14.49
N ASP A 80 1.81 -21.90 14.03
CA ASP A 80 3.21 -22.20 14.33
C ASP A 80 3.72 -21.42 15.56
N GLY A 81 2.84 -20.65 16.21
CA GLY A 81 3.16 -19.93 17.44
C GLY A 81 4.25 -18.87 17.27
N VAL A 82 4.43 -18.33 16.07
CA VAL A 82 5.40 -17.25 15.81
C VAL A 82 4.93 -16.01 16.58
N PRO A 83 5.68 -15.55 17.60
CA PRO A 83 5.26 -14.40 18.40
C PRO A 83 5.29 -13.11 17.57
N PHE A 84 4.33 -12.21 17.84
CA PHE A 84 4.27 -10.86 17.29
C PHE A 84 5.43 -9.98 17.75
#